data_AF-A0A2I8VJJ4-F1
#
_entry.id   AF-A0A2I8VJJ4-F1
#
_cell.length_a   1.000
_cell.length_b   1.000
_cell.length_c   1.000
_cell.angle_alpha   90.00
_cell.angle_beta   90.00
_cell.angle_gamma   90.00
#
_symmetry.space_group_name_H-M   'P 1'
#
loop_
_entity.id
_entity.type
_entity.pdbx_description
1 polymer ?
#
loop_
_entity_poly.entity_id
_entity_poly.type
_entity_poly.pdbx_seq_one_letter_code
_entity_poly.pdbx_strand_id
1 'polypeptide(L)'
;MKVYGVPIPDSPIDRLFAAEAVPEFAIETDDGMGFWCSTCEVLDETKAQLYHEDAGCQHYGDHGRRVYGEDPPWGDWTLSPSALEDSNAVLVIEAAVKRCPRGIRNGGHMGAMCQCGNQDEDLAEVIHDAPCPLAHADHGATTRTMPGVDLDPELATDGGER
;
A
#
# COMPACT_ATOMS: atom_id res chain seq x y z
N MET A 1 11.34 -4.46 -4.09
CA MET A 1 11.15 -5.93 -4.13
C MET A 1 10.03 -6.28 -5.08
N LYS A 2 10.01 -7.52 -5.57
CA LYS A 2 8.92 -8.03 -6.41
C LYS A 2 7.87 -8.79 -5.60
N VAL A 3 6.60 -8.66 -5.99
CA VAL A 3 5.48 -9.40 -5.37
C VAL A 3 4.62 -10.14 -6.40
N TYR A 4 4.05 -11.27 -6.00
CA TYR A 4 3.08 -12.03 -6.79
C TYR A 4 1.71 -12.05 -6.12
N GLY A 5 0.64 -12.07 -6.93
CA GLY A 5 -0.73 -12.08 -6.44
C GLY A 5 -1.37 -13.46 -6.46
N VAL A 6 -1.98 -13.84 -5.34
CA VAL A 6 -2.80 -15.05 -5.19
C VAL A 6 -4.28 -14.64 -5.12
N PRO A 7 -5.14 -15.13 -6.03
CA PRO A 7 -6.56 -14.78 -6.03
C PRO A 7 -7.27 -15.19 -4.75
N ILE A 8 -8.11 -14.30 -4.22
CA ILE A 8 -9.11 -14.67 -3.21
C ILE A 8 -10.34 -15.21 -3.96
N PRO A 9 -10.86 -16.41 -3.60
CA PRO A 9 -12.05 -16.97 -4.25
C PRO A 9 -13.22 -15.99 -4.26
N ASP A 10 -13.94 -15.96 -5.38
CA ASP A 10 -15.16 -15.15 -5.59
C ASP A 10 -14.97 -13.63 -5.38
N SER A 11 -13.74 -13.14 -5.52
CA SER A 11 -13.39 -11.74 -5.35
C SER A 11 -12.50 -11.25 -6.50
N PRO A 12 -12.55 -9.97 -6.91
CA PRO A 12 -11.59 -9.41 -7.85
C PRO A 12 -10.28 -9.01 -7.15
N ILE A 13 -10.16 -9.30 -5.84
CA ILE A 13 -9.03 -8.96 -5.00
C ILE A 13 -8.04 -10.13 -4.95
N ASP A 14 -6.77 -9.83 -5.18
CA ASP A 14 -5.67 -10.73 -4.91
C ASP A 14 -5.02 -10.37 -3.56
N ARG A 15 -4.51 -11.38 -2.85
CA ARG A 15 -3.53 -11.18 -1.77
C ARG A 15 -2.13 -11.20 -2.36
N LEU A 16 -1.32 -10.23 -1.99
CA LEU A 16 0.03 -10.07 -2.49
C LEU A 16 1.06 -10.70 -1.54
N PHE A 17 2.07 -11.31 -2.13
CA PHE A 17 3.14 -11.98 -1.42
C PHE A 17 4.50 -11.64 -2.00
N ALA A 18 5.51 -11.53 -1.13
CA ALA A 18 6.91 -11.34 -1.51
C ALA A 18 7.40 -12.48 -2.42
N ALA A 19 7.90 -12.13 -3.61
CA ALA A 19 8.45 -13.10 -4.55
C ALA A 19 9.94 -13.41 -4.30
N GLU A 20 10.63 -12.53 -3.57
CA GLU A 20 12.04 -12.66 -3.21
C GLU A 20 12.28 -11.99 -1.85
N ALA A 21 13.20 -12.54 -1.05
CA ALA A 21 13.53 -11.97 0.26
C ALA A 21 14.33 -10.66 0.13
N VAL A 22 14.12 -9.74 1.09
CA VAL A 22 14.87 -8.49 1.24
C VAL A 22 15.33 -8.39 2.70
N PRO A 23 16.55 -8.87 3.01
CA PRO A 23 17.06 -8.93 4.38
C PRO A 23 17.10 -7.58 5.10
N GLU A 24 17.36 -6.49 4.38
CA GLU A 24 17.45 -5.14 4.91
C GLU A 24 16.13 -4.63 5.52
N PHE A 25 15.01 -5.20 5.07
CA PHE A 25 13.65 -4.88 5.55
C PHE A 25 13.04 -6.06 6.33
N ALA A 26 13.83 -7.10 6.63
CA ALA A 26 13.39 -8.32 7.30
C ALA A 26 12.20 -9.01 6.61
N ILE A 27 12.16 -8.96 5.27
CA ILE A 27 11.10 -9.58 4.47
C ILE A 27 11.59 -10.91 3.93
N GLU A 28 10.85 -11.97 4.21
CA GLU A 28 11.08 -13.30 3.69
C GLU A 28 10.23 -13.56 2.43
N THR A 29 10.59 -14.58 1.67
CA THR A 29 9.75 -15.02 0.55
C THR A 29 8.42 -15.55 1.08
N ASP A 30 7.33 -15.28 0.37
CA ASP A 30 5.95 -15.60 0.74
C ASP A 30 5.40 -14.82 1.95
N ASP A 31 6.09 -13.76 2.41
CA ASP A 31 5.51 -12.79 3.35
C ASP A 31 4.35 -12.03 2.71
N GLY A 32 3.32 -11.74 3.49
CA GLY A 32 2.14 -11.01 3.01
C GLY A 32 2.43 -9.51 2.88
N MET A 33 2.21 -8.98 1.67
CA MET A 33 2.56 -7.59 1.33
C MET A 33 1.34 -6.69 1.15
N GLY A 34 0.13 -7.23 1.13
CA GLY A 34 -1.09 -6.43 1.02
C GLY A 34 -2.14 -7.06 0.12
N PHE A 35 -3.04 -6.22 -0.38
CA PHE A 35 -4.20 -6.63 -1.18
C PHE A 35 -4.38 -5.70 -2.36
N TRP A 36 -4.68 -6.26 -3.53
CA TRP A 36 -4.88 -5.49 -4.76
C TRP A 36 -6.20 -5.86 -5.43
N CYS A 37 -7.00 -4.87 -5.82
CA CYS A 37 -8.23 -5.08 -6.56
C CYS A 37 -8.01 -4.93 -8.06
N SER A 38 -8.18 -6.02 -8.80
CA SER A 38 -7.99 -6.02 -10.27
C SER A 38 -9.03 -5.26 -11.08
N THR A 39 -10.14 -4.84 -10.45
CA THR A 39 -11.20 -4.07 -11.12
C THR A 39 -10.96 -2.57 -11.05
N CYS A 40 -10.75 -2.04 -9.85
CA CYS A 40 -10.52 -0.61 -9.63
C CYS A 40 -9.04 -0.23 -9.53
N GLU A 41 -8.15 -1.23 -9.58
CA GLU A 41 -6.68 -1.07 -9.58
C GLU A 41 -6.09 -0.45 -8.31
N VAL A 42 -6.87 -0.47 -7.21
CA VAL A 42 -6.45 0.01 -5.88
C VAL A 42 -5.68 -1.08 -5.14
N LEU A 43 -4.61 -0.68 -4.46
CA LEU A 43 -3.80 -1.47 -3.53
C LEU A 43 -4.03 -0.91 -2.12
N ASP A 44 -3.88 -1.74 -1.09
CA ASP A 44 -3.69 -1.29 0.29
C ASP A 44 -3.08 -2.44 1.14
N GLU A 45 -2.51 -2.12 2.31
CA GLU A 45 -1.93 -3.04 3.31
C GLU A 45 -2.91 -4.13 3.72
N THR A 46 -4.15 -3.72 3.94
CA THR A 46 -5.21 -4.61 4.41
C THR A 46 -6.41 -4.57 3.49
N LYS A 47 -7.09 -5.71 3.39
CA LYS A 47 -8.32 -5.80 2.61
C LYS A 47 -9.39 -4.80 3.10
N ALA A 48 -9.38 -4.47 4.39
CA ALA A 48 -10.36 -3.58 4.99
C ALA A 48 -10.14 -2.11 4.63
N GLN A 49 -8.91 -1.75 4.23
CA GLN A 49 -8.55 -0.40 3.86
C GLN A 49 -8.70 -0.13 2.36
N LEU A 50 -8.66 -1.16 1.49
CA LEU A 50 -8.98 -1.04 0.07
C LEU A 50 -10.23 -0.18 -0.19
N TYR A 51 -10.05 1.00 -0.76
CA TYR A 51 -11.15 1.92 -1.05
C TYR A 51 -11.57 1.79 -2.51
N HIS A 52 -12.83 1.41 -2.75
CA HIS A 52 -13.32 1.16 -4.10
C HIS A 52 -14.13 2.34 -4.65
N GLU A 53 -13.48 3.27 -5.37
CA GLU A 53 -14.13 4.43 -6.02
C GLU A 53 -14.79 4.14 -7.37
N ASP A 54 -14.38 3.08 -8.07
CA ASP A 54 -14.98 2.75 -9.36
C ASP A 54 -16.36 2.12 -9.16
N ALA A 55 -17.43 2.80 -9.58
CA ALA A 55 -18.80 2.29 -9.55
C ALA A 55 -19.01 0.99 -10.36
N GLY A 56 -18.08 0.62 -11.24
CA GLY A 56 -18.02 -0.67 -11.92
C GLY A 56 -17.41 -1.80 -11.08
N CYS A 57 -16.82 -1.50 -9.92
CA CYS A 57 -16.33 -2.50 -8.98
C CYS A 57 -17.48 -3.13 -8.20
N GLN A 58 -17.45 -4.45 -8.04
CA GLN A 58 -18.47 -5.15 -7.24
C GLN A 58 -18.43 -4.80 -5.75
N HIS A 59 -17.29 -4.27 -5.28
CA HIS A 59 -17.07 -3.80 -3.93
C HIS A 59 -17.18 -2.27 -3.83
N TYR A 60 -17.76 -1.60 -4.83
CA TYR A 60 -17.95 -0.14 -4.80
C TYR A 60 -18.72 0.30 -3.55
N GLY A 61 -18.14 1.22 -2.79
CA GLY A 61 -18.70 1.70 -1.52
C GLY A 61 -18.50 0.77 -0.32
N ASP A 62 -17.88 -0.41 -0.51
CA ASP A 62 -17.40 -1.29 0.55
C ASP A 62 -15.90 -1.04 0.82
N HIS A 63 -15.40 -1.41 2.01
CA HIS A 63 -14.01 -1.27 2.49
C HIS A 63 -13.40 0.14 2.31
N GLY A 64 -12.42 0.52 3.12
CA GLY A 64 -11.74 1.82 3.07
C GLY A 64 -12.59 3.02 3.52
N ARG A 65 -13.87 3.10 3.17
CA ARG A 65 -14.79 4.21 3.51
C ARG A 65 -15.02 4.40 5.00
N ARG A 66 -14.96 3.31 5.79
CA ARG A 66 -14.97 3.40 7.26
C ARG A 66 -13.67 4.00 7.81
N VAL A 67 -12.57 3.85 7.09
CA VAL A 67 -11.23 4.30 7.48
C VAL A 67 -10.96 5.73 7.00
N TYR A 68 -11.25 6.02 5.73
CA TYR A 68 -10.90 7.27 5.05
C TYR A 68 -12.09 8.23 4.83
N GLY A 69 -13.34 7.79 5.03
CA GLY A 69 -14.54 8.62 4.87
C GLY A 69 -15.10 8.70 3.45
N GLU A 70 -15.87 9.76 3.15
CA GLU A 70 -16.59 9.93 1.87
C GLU A 70 -15.73 10.55 0.75
N ASP A 71 -14.64 11.22 1.11
CA ASP A 71 -13.80 12.03 0.22
C ASP A 71 -12.33 11.77 0.59
N PRO A 72 -11.78 10.60 0.21
CA PRO A 72 -10.39 10.29 0.51
C PRO A 72 -9.49 11.27 -0.25
N PRO A 73 -8.41 11.77 0.36
CA PRO A 73 -7.64 12.89 -0.17
C PRO A 73 -6.69 12.46 -1.29
N TRP A 74 -7.19 11.90 -2.38
CA TRP A 74 -6.35 11.37 -3.45
C TRP A 74 -5.82 12.47 -4.39
N GLY A 75 -4.54 12.81 -4.25
CA GLY A 75 -3.80 13.71 -5.13
C GLY A 75 -3.31 13.06 -6.44
N ASP A 76 -2.53 13.78 -7.24
CA ASP A 76 -1.81 13.20 -8.39
C ASP A 76 -0.54 12.51 -7.85
N TRP A 77 -0.70 11.23 -7.49
CA TRP A 77 0.25 10.41 -6.72
C TRP A 77 1.37 9.82 -7.58
N THR A 78 2.34 10.66 -7.95
CA THR A 78 3.56 10.19 -8.61
C THR A 78 4.71 10.14 -7.62
N LEU A 79 5.32 8.96 -7.46
CA LEU A 79 6.54 8.82 -6.68
C LEU A 79 7.59 9.84 -7.13
N SER A 80 8.18 10.54 -6.16
CA SER A 80 9.34 11.39 -6.43
C SER A 80 10.49 10.54 -6.99
N PRO A 81 11.29 11.05 -7.95
CA PRO A 81 12.44 10.32 -8.46
C PRO A 81 13.45 9.92 -7.37
N SER A 82 13.52 10.72 -6.30
CA SER A 82 14.35 10.41 -5.12
C SER A 82 13.88 9.17 -4.38
N ALA A 83 12.62 8.73 -4.50
CA ALA A 83 12.14 7.47 -3.91
C ALA A 83 12.67 6.22 -4.63
N LEU A 84 13.17 6.39 -5.86
CA LEU A 84 13.62 5.29 -6.73
C LEU A 84 15.14 5.02 -6.64
N GLU A 85 15.87 5.70 -5.76
CA GLU A 85 17.30 5.48 -5.54
C GLU A 85 17.57 4.24 -4.68
N ASP A 86 18.51 3.39 -5.10
CA ASP A 86 18.83 2.12 -4.41
C ASP A 86 19.30 2.30 -2.95
N SER A 87 19.74 3.49 -2.57
CA SER A 87 20.21 3.83 -1.21
C SER A 87 19.11 4.29 -0.25
N ASN A 88 17.86 4.29 -0.68
CA ASN A 88 16.77 4.85 0.12
C ASN A 88 16.43 4.03 1.35
N ALA A 89 15.96 4.73 2.38
CA ALA A 89 15.38 4.12 3.58
C ALA A 89 13.98 3.53 3.34
N VAL A 90 13.53 3.51 2.08
CA VAL A 90 12.26 2.96 1.63
C VAL A 90 12.48 1.97 0.50
N LEU A 91 11.77 0.85 0.58
CA LEU A 91 11.75 -0.23 -0.39
C LEU A 91 10.56 -0.04 -1.33
N VAL A 92 10.82 0.08 -2.62
CA VAL A 92 9.78 0.13 -3.65
C VAL A 92 9.27 -1.28 -3.94
N ILE A 93 7.97 -1.49 -3.90
CA ILE A 93 7.29 -2.76 -4.20
C ILE A 93 6.85 -2.74 -5.66
N GLU A 94 7.18 -3.79 -6.40
CA GLU A 94 6.89 -3.92 -7.82
C GLU A 94 6.16 -5.23 -8.14
N ALA A 95 5.29 -5.22 -9.16
CA ALA A 95 4.64 -6.44 -9.62
C ALA A 95 5.63 -7.39 -10.32
N ALA A 96 5.71 -8.62 -9.83
CA ALA A 96 6.48 -9.71 -10.45
C ALA A 96 5.76 -10.33 -11.66
N VAL A 97 4.43 -10.22 -11.72
CA VAL A 97 3.57 -10.96 -12.65
C VAL A 97 2.74 -10.00 -13.50
N LYS A 98 2.61 -10.31 -14.79
CA LYS A 98 1.77 -9.56 -15.73
C LYS A 98 0.30 -9.93 -15.57
N ARG A 99 -0.57 -8.95 -15.33
CA ARG A 99 -2.04 -9.12 -15.46
C ARG A 99 -2.63 -7.96 -16.28
N CYS A 100 -3.09 -8.22 -17.52
CA CYS A 100 -3.87 -7.25 -18.31
C CYS A 100 -5.06 -7.94 -19.00
N PRO A 101 -6.24 -7.29 -19.05
CA PRO A 101 -6.45 -6.25 -20.07
C PRO A 101 -6.53 -4.78 -19.62
N ARG A 102 -6.64 -4.46 -18.33
CA ARG A 102 -6.57 -3.04 -17.85
C ARG A 102 -5.43 -2.76 -16.86
N GLY A 103 -4.97 -3.73 -16.08
CA GLY A 103 -4.02 -3.51 -14.98
C GLY A 103 -2.52 -3.84 -15.21
N ILE A 104 -1.85 -4.16 -14.09
CA ILE A 104 -0.42 -3.96 -13.83
C ILE A 104 0.52 -4.81 -14.71
N ARG A 105 1.61 -4.15 -15.12
CA ARG A 105 2.68 -4.68 -15.97
C ARG A 105 3.84 -5.19 -15.10
N ASN A 106 4.66 -6.09 -15.64
CA ASN A 106 5.89 -6.50 -14.95
C ASN A 106 6.73 -5.26 -14.58
N GLY A 107 7.18 -5.20 -13.33
CA GLY A 107 7.94 -4.07 -12.80
C GLY A 107 7.09 -2.82 -12.57
N GLY A 108 5.76 -2.91 -12.62
CA GLY A 108 4.88 -1.82 -12.25
C GLY A 108 4.97 -1.54 -10.76
N HIS A 109 5.06 -0.27 -10.39
CA HIS A 109 5.01 0.16 -9.00
C HIS A 109 3.69 -0.26 -8.36
N MET A 110 3.80 -0.85 -7.18
CA MET A 110 2.67 -1.27 -6.34
C MET A 110 2.57 -0.35 -5.13
N GLY A 111 3.66 -0.17 -4.40
CA GLY A 111 3.70 0.65 -3.19
C GLY A 111 5.11 0.83 -2.65
N ALA A 112 5.23 1.49 -1.50
CA ALA A 112 6.49 1.73 -0.81
C ALA A 112 6.43 1.22 0.63
N MET A 113 7.54 0.65 1.12
CA MET A 113 7.68 0.21 2.50
C MET A 113 8.87 0.90 3.16
N CYS A 114 8.69 1.45 4.36
CA CYS A 114 9.78 1.96 5.18
C CYS A 114 10.52 0.84 5.92
N GLN A 115 11.77 1.09 6.31
CA GLN A 115 12.53 0.23 7.20
C GLN A 115 11.87 -0.01 8.57
N CYS A 116 10.89 0.81 8.98
CA CYS A 116 10.09 0.53 10.18
C CYS A 116 9.01 -0.54 9.95
N GLY A 117 8.87 -1.07 8.73
CA GLY A 117 7.88 -2.09 8.36
C GLY A 117 6.54 -1.54 7.89
N ASN A 118 6.29 -0.25 8.10
CA ASN A 118 5.08 0.40 7.61
C ASN A 118 5.18 0.60 6.10
N GLN A 119 4.09 0.36 5.40
CA GLN A 119 3.98 0.45 3.96
C GLN A 119 2.66 1.10 3.59
N ASP A 120 2.60 1.58 2.36
CA ASP A 120 1.41 2.14 1.72
C ASP A 120 1.60 2.12 0.19
N GLU A 121 0.55 2.34 -0.61
CA GLU A 121 0.69 2.48 -2.07
C GLU A 121 1.50 3.73 -2.46
N ASP A 122 1.50 4.76 -1.60
CA ASP A 122 2.26 6.00 -1.80
C ASP A 122 3.20 6.27 -0.64
N LEU A 123 4.42 6.69 -0.98
CA LEU A 123 5.45 7.02 0.01
C LEU A 123 5.02 8.10 1.01
N ALA A 124 4.17 9.05 0.59
CA ALA A 124 3.66 10.11 1.45
C ALA A 124 2.62 9.61 2.47
N GLU A 125 1.97 8.49 2.19
CA GLU A 125 0.93 7.90 3.06
C GLU A 125 1.53 6.92 4.07
N VAL A 126 2.77 6.46 3.86
CA VAL A 126 3.51 5.69 4.85
C VAL A 126 3.61 6.45 6.17
N ILE A 127 2.80 6.04 7.14
CA ILE A 127 2.85 6.55 8.52
C ILE A 127 4.00 5.85 9.23
N HIS A 128 4.88 6.59 9.87
CA HIS A 128 6.07 6.05 10.54
C HIS A 128 5.87 6.03 12.06
N ASP A 129 6.31 4.97 12.71
CA ASP A 129 6.35 4.93 14.18
C ASP A 129 7.34 5.97 14.72
N ALA A 130 7.06 6.52 15.92
CA ALA A 130 7.91 7.53 16.56
C ALA A 130 9.44 7.24 16.62
N PRO A 131 9.93 6.00 16.78
CA PRO A 131 11.37 5.71 16.74
C PRO A 131 11.97 5.64 15.32
N CYS A 132 11.16 5.69 14.27
CA CYS A 132 11.63 5.64 12.90
C CYS A 132 12.44 6.91 12.56
N PRO A 133 13.63 6.79 11.92
CA PRO A 133 14.40 7.94 11.46
C PRO A 133 13.64 8.83 10.46
N LEU A 134 12.64 8.27 9.79
CA LEU A 134 11.77 8.96 8.83
C LEU A 134 10.47 9.48 9.46
N ALA A 135 10.26 9.35 10.78
CA ALA A 135 9.05 9.84 11.46
C ALA A 135 8.83 11.36 11.38
N HIS A 136 9.85 12.10 10.97
CA HIS A 136 9.81 13.53 10.73
C HIS A 136 10.16 13.89 9.29
N ALA A 137 10.39 12.90 8.44
CA ALA A 137 10.62 13.12 7.02
C ALA A 137 9.26 13.41 6.38
N ASP A 138 9.11 14.61 5.84
CA ASP A 138 8.10 14.87 4.83
C ASP A 138 8.60 14.20 3.56
N HIS A 139 8.03 13.03 3.23
CA HIS A 139 8.36 12.33 1.99
C HIS A 139 7.85 13.06 0.74
N GLY A 140 7.16 14.20 0.94
CA GLY A 140 6.66 15.06 -0.10
C GLY A 140 5.41 14.47 -0.74
N ALA A 141 4.25 14.70 -0.14
CA ALA A 141 3.06 14.90 -0.96
C ALA A 141 3.10 16.36 -1.42
N THR A 142 2.89 16.64 -2.71
CA THR A 142 2.42 17.97 -3.10
C THR A 142 1.22 18.32 -2.23
N THR A 143 1.43 19.30 -1.36
CA THR A 143 0.58 19.74 -0.27
C THR A 143 -0.93 19.60 -0.51
N ARG A 144 -1.60 18.77 0.28
CA ARG A 144 -2.79 19.20 1.01
C ARG A 144 -2.69 18.74 2.46
N THR A 145 -2.48 19.70 3.35
CA THR A 145 -2.64 19.54 4.79
C THR A 145 -4.09 19.12 5.08
N MET A 146 -4.28 17.91 5.61
CA MET A 146 -5.53 17.51 6.25
C MET A 146 -5.53 18.04 7.70
N PRO A 147 -6.46 18.92 8.09
CA PRO A 147 -6.62 19.29 9.49
C PRO A 147 -7.41 18.20 10.24
N GLY A 148 -6.78 17.57 11.23
CA GLY A 148 -7.48 16.98 12.38
C GLY A 148 -7.97 15.55 12.27
N VAL A 149 -7.11 14.61 11.85
CA VAL A 149 -7.35 13.18 12.11
C VAL A 149 -6.54 12.76 13.33
N ASP A 150 -7.19 12.66 14.49
CA ASP A 150 -6.67 11.86 15.60
C ASP A 150 -6.73 10.39 15.13
N LEU A 151 -5.58 9.81 14.84
CA LEU A 151 -5.49 8.37 14.56
C LEU A 151 -5.94 7.63 15.81
N ASP A 152 -7.02 6.87 15.68
CA ASP A 152 -7.54 6.01 16.75
C ASP A 152 -6.47 4.97 17.11
N PRO A 153 -5.97 4.93 18.36
CA PRO A 153 -4.95 3.98 18.77
C PRO A 153 -5.40 2.51 18.67
N GLU A 154 -6.69 2.22 18.45
CA GLU A 154 -7.19 0.86 18.20
C GLU A 154 -6.96 0.34 16.78
N LEU A 155 -6.64 1.19 15.79
CA LEU A 155 -6.36 0.76 14.41
C LEU A 155 -4.91 0.25 14.20
N ALA A 156 -4.03 0.43 15.18
CA ALA A 156 -2.63 -0.02 15.14
C ALA A 156 -2.43 -1.51 15.51
N THR A 157 -3.49 -2.24 15.85
CA THR A 157 -3.37 -3.66 16.22
C THR A 157 -4.46 -4.50 15.57
N ASP A 158 -4.19 -5.01 14.37
CA ASP A 158 -4.64 -6.36 14.01
C ASP A 158 -3.52 -7.14 13.29
N GLY A 159 -2.31 -7.05 13.86
CA GLY A 159 -1.35 -8.15 13.82
C GLY A 159 -1.75 -9.13 14.92
N GLY A 160 -2.54 -10.13 14.54
CA GLY A 160 -3.29 -10.95 15.48
C GLY A 160 -2.47 -11.65 16.58
N GLU A 161 -3.17 -11.97 17.67
CA GLU A 161 -2.86 -13.11 18.52
C GLU A 161 -4.15 -13.83 18.99
N ARG A 162 -4.22 -15.12 18.62
CA ARG A 162 -4.95 -16.28 19.19
C ARG A 162 -6.42 -16.52 18.85
#